data_AF-A0A1Q3RQM3-F1
#
_entry.id   AF-A0A1Q3RQM3-F1
#
_cell.length_a   1.000
_cell.length_b   1.000
_cell.length_c   1.000
_cell.angle_alpha   90.00
_cell.angle_beta   90.00
_cell.angle_gamma   90.00
#
_symmetry.space_group_name_H-M   'P 1'
#
loop_
_entity.id
_entity.type
_entity.pdbx_description
1 polymer ?
#
loop_
_entity_poly.entity_id
_entity_poly.type
_entity_poly.pdbx_seq_one_letter_code
_entity_poly.pdbx_strand_id
1 'polypeptide(L)'
;MSMDIPITLKTGFFQSEPAVMKIDNRNRQILFVCEKGNKVFIVDFPQIMKVYYNPLANDELTLQTIQKNYIANIEKQMLGRGIIDFFKIEFGDKFRVVQ
;
A
#
# COMPACT_ATOMS: atom_id res chain seq x y z
N MET A 1 1.35 1.86 16.18
CA MET A 1 2.06 2.84 15.34
C MET A 1 1.16 3.17 14.17
N SER A 2 0.71 4.41 14.05
CA SER A 2 -0.02 4.89 12.86
C SER A 2 0.96 5.70 12.03
N MET A 3 1.31 5.22 10.85
CA MET A 3 2.17 5.94 9.90
C MET A 3 1.30 6.45 8.76
N ASP A 4 1.33 7.77 8.55
CA ASP A 4 0.67 8.44 7.42
C ASP A 4 1.69 8.61 6.30
N ILE A 5 1.40 8.01 5.15
CA ILE A 5 2.36 7.84 4.05
C ILE A 5 1.72 8.40 2.79
N PRO A 6 2.19 9.57 2.30
CA PRO A 6 1.78 10.08 1.01
C PRO A 6 2.13 9.08 -0.09
N ILE A 7 1.15 8.76 -0.92
CA ILE A 7 1.28 7.85 -2.05
C ILE A 7 0.50 8.39 -3.24
N THR A 8 0.82 7.87 -4.42
CA THR A 8 -0.13 7.90 -5.54
C THR A 8 -0.80 6.53 -5.62
N LEU A 9 -2.12 6.49 -5.48
CA LEU A 9 -2.91 5.27 -5.50
C LEU A 9 -3.56 5.06 -6.86
N LYS A 10 -3.46 3.83 -7.37
CA LYS A 10 -4.20 3.32 -8.52
C LYS A 10 -5.00 2.09 -8.11
N THR A 11 -6.31 2.12 -8.35
CA THR A 11 -7.22 1.00 -8.11
C THR A 11 -7.91 0.60 -9.42
N GLY A 12 -7.59 -0.58 -9.97
CA GLY A 12 -8.22 -1.09 -11.19
C GLY A 12 -8.16 -0.13 -12.40
N PHE A 13 -9.30 0.06 -13.07
CA PHE A 13 -9.47 0.88 -14.29
C PHE A 13 -9.46 2.41 -14.07
N PHE A 14 -9.26 2.90 -12.85
CA PHE A 14 -9.29 4.35 -12.57
C PHE A 14 -7.93 5.04 -12.77
N GLN A 15 -8.00 6.36 -13.03
CA GLN A 15 -6.85 7.26 -13.01
C GLN A 15 -6.17 7.24 -11.64
N SER A 16 -4.83 7.31 -11.66
CA SER A 16 -4.02 7.46 -10.45
C SER A 16 -4.37 8.76 -9.71
N GLU A 17 -4.50 8.70 -8.39
CA GLU A 17 -4.82 9.88 -7.57
C GLU A 17 -3.93 9.98 -6.32
N PRO A 18 -3.63 11.19 -5.83
CA PRO A 18 -2.96 11.38 -4.55
C PRO A 18 -3.80 10.84 -3.39
N ALA A 19 -3.16 10.08 -2.50
CA ALA A 19 -3.78 9.52 -1.32
C ALA A 19 -2.80 9.45 -0.16
N VAL A 20 -3.34 9.33 1.05
CA VAL A 20 -2.56 9.00 2.25
C VAL A 20 -2.85 7.55 2.63
N MET A 21 -1.80 6.72 2.63
CA MET A 21 -1.86 5.39 3.20
C MET A 21 -1.65 5.46 4.71
N LYS A 22 -2.58 4.89 5.47
CA LYS A 22 -2.53 4.79 6.92
C LYS A 22 -2.53 3.32 7.32
N ILE A 23 -1.51 2.92 8.06
CA ILE A 23 -1.39 1.55 8.58
C ILE A 23 -1.93 1.54 10.01
N ASP A 24 -3.04 0.83 10.21
CA ASP A 24 -3.66 0.63 11.52
C ASP A 24 -3.43 -0.81 11.97
N ASN A 25 -2.32 -1.01 12.67
CA ASN A 25 -1.93 -2.35 13.14
C ASN A 25 -2.84 -2.88 14.27
N ARG A 26 -3.57 -2.00 14.98
CA ARG A 26 -4.49 -2.42 16.04
C ARG A 26 -5.69 -3.15 15.45
N ASN A 27 -6.26 -2.59 14.39
CA ASN A 27 -7.38 -3.19 13.67
C ASN A 27 -6.93 -4.08 12.50
N ARG A 28 -5.61 -4.22 12.28
CA ARG A 28 -4.99 -5.02 11.20
C ARG A 28 -5.52 -4.64 9.83
N GLN A 29 -5.51 -3.35 9.52
CA GLN A 29 -6.02 -2.79 8.27
C GLN A 29 -5.12 -1.70 7.71
N ILE A 30 -5.22 -1.49 6.40
CA ILE A 30 -4.60 -0.38 5.67
C ILE A 30 -5.72 0.49 5.12
N LEU A 31 -5.70 1.77 5.46
CA LEU A 31 -6.62 2.75 4.92
C LEU A 31 -5.92 3.59 3.85
N PHE A 32 -6.57 3.75 2.72
CA PHE A 32 -6.16 4.70 1.69
C PHE A 32 -7.17 5.83 1.64
N VAL A 33 -6.76 7.01 2.07
CA VAL A 33 -7.60 8.22 2.08
C VAL A 33 -7.24 9.04 0.84
N CYS A 34 -8.09 9.00 -0.19
CA CYS A 34 -7.88 9.75 -1.41
C CYS A 34 -8.22 11.23 -1.21
N GLU A 35 -7.36 12.12 -1.70
CA GLU A 35 -7.57 13.56 -1.57
C GLU A 35 -8.74 14.04 -2.44
N LYS A 36 -8.98 13.37 -3.57
CA LYS A 36 -10.08 13.72 -4.47
C LYS A 36 -11.34 12.96 -4.09
N GLY A 37 -12.40 13.71 -3.77
CA GLY A 37 -13.75 13.17 -3.61
C GLY A 37 -14.00 12.41 -2.29
N ASN A 38 -13.17 12.63 -1.25
CA ASN A 38 -13.35 12.06 0.09
C ASN A 38 -13.57 10.53 0.10
N LYS A 39 -12.91 9.81 -0.81
CA LYS A 39 -12.99 8.35 -0.85
C LYS A 39 -11.99 7.74 0.12
N VAL A 40 -12.46 6.75 0.87
CA VAL A 40 -11.60 5.94 1.74
C VAL A 40 -11.72 4.49 1.31
N PHE A 41 -10.60 3.87 0.99
CA PHE A 41 -10.52 2.43 0.79
C PHE A 41 -9.92 1.78 2.02
N ILE A 42 -10.54 0.72 2.51
CA ILE A 42 -10.06 -0.05 3.64
C ILE A 42 -9.68 -1.44 3.14
N VAL A 43 -8.50 -1.90 3.52
CA VAL A 43 -7.98 -3.23 3.16
C VAL A 43 -7.54 -3.93 4.43
N ASP A 44 -8.28 -4.97 4.81
CA ASP A 44 -7.93 -5.77 5.99
C ASP A 44 -6.75 -6.70 5.65
N PHE A 45 -5.80 -6.86 6.58
CA PHE A 45 -4.64 -7.72 6.38
C PHE A 45 -5.02 -9.17 6.01
N PRO A 46 -6.08 -9.79 6.58
CA PRO A 46 -6.52 -11.12 6.17
C PRO A 46 -6.94 -11.21 4.69
N GLN A 47 -7.40 -10.11 4.08
CA GLN A 47 -7.81 -10.09 2.67
C GLN A 47 -6.61 -9.96 1.71
N ILE A 48 -5.43 -9.58 2.22
CA ILE A 48 -4.21 -9.46 1.43
C ILE A 48 -3.65 -10.85 1.18
N MET A 49 -3.67 -11.25 -0.08
CA MET A 49 -3.15 -12.52 -0.55
C MET A 49 -1.65 -12.44 -0.84
N LYS A 50 -1.22 -11.37 -1.50
CA LYS A 50 0.18 -11.15 -1.89
C LYS A 50 0.52 -9.66 -1.82
N VAL A 51 1.77 -9.38 -1.50
CA VAL A 51 2.34 -8.03 -1.48
C VAL A 51 3.55 -8.04 -2.39
N TYR A 52 3.54 -7.20 -3.42
CA TYR A 52 4.68 -7.02 -4.33
C TYR A 52 5.27 -5.64 -4.17
N TYR A 53 6.59 -5.55 -4.15
CA TYR A 53 7.31 -4.28 -4.20
C TYR A 53 8.24 -4.27 -5.41
N ASN A 54 8.09 -3.25 -6.25
CA ASN A 54 8.93 -3.02 -7.43
C ASN A 54 9.71 -1.70 -7.28
N PRO A 55 10.98 -1.74 -6.88
CA PRO A 55 11.80 -0.53 -6.76
C PRO A 55 12.09 0.13 -8.12
N LEU A 56 12.06 -0.61 -9.23
CA LEU A 56 12.34 -0.08 -10.57
C LEU A 56 11.12 0.64 -11.18
N ALA A 57 9.91 0.31 -10.74
CA ALA A 57 8.67 0.92 -11.18
C ALA A 57 8.25 2.11 -10.28
N ASN A 58 9.17 3.04 -10.02
CA ASN A 58 8.92 4.19 -9.14
C ASN A 58 8.39 3.78 -7.76
N ASP A 59 9.10 2.83 -7.14
CA ASP A 59 8.81 2.33 -5.79
C ASP A 59 7.34 1.90 -5.61
N GLU A 60 6.87 1.10 -6.57
CA GLU A 60 5.50 0.61 -6.61
C GLU A 60 5.29 -0.52 -5.59
N LEU A 61 4.29 -0.36 -4.74
CA LEU A 61 3.79 -1.37 -3.82
C LEU A 61 2.40 -1.83 -4.30
N THR A 62 2.29 -3.10 -4.64
CA THR A 62 1.01 -3.72 -5.01
C THR A 62 0.49 -4.60 -3.87
N LEU A 63 -0.68 -4.26 -3.33
CA LEU A 63 -1.46 -5.13 -2.45
C LEU A 63 -2.52 -5.87 -3.27
N GLN A 64 -2.33 -7.18 -3.42
CA GLN A 64 -3.29 -8.04 -4.12
C GLN A 64 -4.27 -8.64 -3.12
N THR A 65 -5.56 -8.39 -3.34
CA THR A 65 -6.67 -9.03 -2.62
C THR A 65 -7.46 -9.95 -3.56
N ILE A 66 -8.43 -10.70 -3.03
CA ILE A 66 -9.34 -11.52 -3.84
C ILE A 66 -10.15 -10.67 -4.83
N GLN A 67 -10.55 -9.46 -4.42
CA GLN A 67 -11.47 -8.63 -5.19
C GLN A 67 -10.76 -7.72 -6.19
N LYS A 68 -9.61 -7.15 -5.81
CA LYS A 68 -8.86 -6.20 -6.63
C LYS A 68 -7.42 -6.00 -6.15
N ASN A 69 -6.63 -5.33 -6.99
CA ASN A 69 -5.28 -4.88 -6.67
C ASN A 69 -5.29 -3.39 -6.31
N TYR A 70 -4.52 -3.05 -5.29
CA TYR A 70 -4.22 -1.67 -4.90
C TYR A 70 -2.76 -1.42 -5.20
N ILE A 71 -2.48 -0.49 -6.10
CA ILE A 71 -1.14 -0.17 -6.56
C ILE A 71 -0.81 1.20 -6.01
N ALA A 72 0.22 1.30 -5.17
CA ALA A 72 0.64 2.52 -4.51
C ALA A 72 2.08 2.84 -4.88
N ASN A 73 2.34 4.00 -5.47
CA ASN A 73 3.71 4.50 -5.62
C ASN A 73 4.11 5.22 -4.32
N ILE A 74 5.17 4.73 -3.68
CA ILE A 74 5.68 5.27 -2.43
C ILE A 74 6.70 6.36 -2.75
N GLU A 75 6.55 7.54 -2.14
CA GLU A 75 7.57 8.58 -2.31
C GLU A 75 8.91 8.16 -1.69
N LYS A 76 10.04 8.45 -2.36
CA LYS A 76 11.38 8.04 -1.94
C LYS A 76 11.73 8.39 -0.49
N GLN A 77 11.24 9.54 0.00
CA GLN A 77 11.44 9.99 1.38
C GLN A 77 10.81 9.05 2.43
N MET A 78 9.79 8.28 2.05
CA MET A 78 9.09 7.34 2.93
C MET A 78 9.76 5.96 2.95
N LEU A 79 10.57 5.62 1.95
CA LEU A 79 11.37 4.39 1.94
C LEU A 79 12.36 4.37 3.11
N GLY A 80 12.99 5.52 3.41
CA GLY A 80 13.88 5.70 4.55
C GLY A 80 13.20 5.58 5.93
N ARG A 81 11.86 5.47 5.97
CA ARG A 81 11.08 5.27 7.20
C ARG A 81 10.76 3.80 7.49
N GLY A 82 11.36 2.87 6.74
CA GLY A 82 11.22 1.42 6.98
C GLY A 82 9.86 0.86 6.58
N ILE A 83 9.13 1.55 5.70
CA ILE A 83 7.81 1.09 5.23
C ILE A 83 7.89 -0.29 4.55
N ILE A 84 8.92 -0.51 3.73
CA ILE A 84 9.13 -1.78 3.03
C ILE A 84 9.47 -2.88 4.05
N ASP A 85 10.28 -2.57 5.06
CA ASP A 85 10.59 -3.50 6.15
C ASP A 85 9.34 -3.87 6.95
N PHE A 86 8.44 -2.91 7.21
CA PHE A 86 7.14 -3.20 7.81
C PHE A 86 6.36 -4.23 6.98
N PHE A 87 6.20 -4.01 5.67
CA PHE A 87 5.46 -4.95 4.81
C PHE A 87 6.14 -6.32 4.75
N LYS A 88 7.48 -6.36 4.74
CA LYS A 88 8.24 -7.60 4.75
C LYS A 88 8.04 -8.39 6.06
N ILE A 89 8.02 -7.71 7.21
CA ILE A 89 7.81 -8.34 8.52
C ILE A 89 6.36 -8.80 8.68
N GLU A 90 5.40 -7.94 8.36
CA GLU A 90 3.97 -8.19 8.60
C GLU A 90 3.40 -9.26 7.65
N PHE A 91 3.84 -9.26 6.38
CA PHE A 91 3.29 -10.17 5.36
C PHE A 91 4.22 -11.32 4.99
N GLY A 92 5.45 -11.36 5.53
CA GLY A 92 6.34 -12.52 5.49
C GLY A 92 6.41 -13.25 4.14
N ASP A 93 5.85 -14.45 4.10
CA ASP A 93 5.81 -15.34 2.93
C ASP A 93 5.00 -14.77 1.75
N LYS A 94 4.02 -13.91 2.02
CA LYS A 94 3.21 -13.21 1.01
C LYS A 94 3.95 -12.03 0.37
N PHE A 95 5.05 -11.58 0.97
CA PHE A 95 5.84 -10.45 0.46
C PHE A 95 6.88 -10.90 -0.58
N ARG A 96 6.95 -10.17 -1.70
CA ARG A 96 7.90 -10.41 -2.79
C ARG A 96 8.44 -9.09 -3.32
N VAL A 97 9.76 -9.02 -3.51
CA VAL A 97 10.39 -7.99 -4.33
C VAL A 97 10.43 -8.49 -5.76
N VAL A 98 9.95 -7.70 -6.71
CA VAL A 98 10.00 -8.00 -8.15
C VAL A 98 11.02 -7.09 -8.83
N GLN A 99 11.77 -7.64 -9.78
CA GLN A 99 12.82 -6.97 -10.56
C GLN A 99 12.44 -6.94 -12.03
#